data_AF-A0A6L5WJ95-F1
#
_entry.id   AF-A0A6L5WJ95-F1
#
_cell.length_a   1.000
_cell.length_b   1.000
_cell.length_c   1.000
_cell.angle_alpha   90.00
_cell.angle_beta   90.00
_cell.angle_gamma   90.00
#
_symmetry.space_group_name_H-M   'P 1'
#
loop_
_entity.id
_entity.type
_entity.pdbx_description
1 polymer ?
#
loop_
_entity_poly.entity_id
_entity_poly.type
_entity_poly.pdbx_seq_one_letter_code
_entity_poly.pdbx_strand_id
1 'polypeptide(L)' 'MTYAEIGKVLGLSVSRVREIEKCAITKMSHPKNKKIWMEIREILIEIEKDRAKRDSENGLF' A
#
# COMPACT_ATOMS: atom_id res chain seq x y z
N MET A 1 3.72 5.74 10.87
CA MET A 1 3.15 7.04 10.48
C MET A 1 1.83 7.24 11.19
N THR A 2 1.67 8.32 11.95
CA THR A 2 0.42 8.72 12.61
C THR A 2 -0.50 9.47 11.64
N TYR A 3 -1.81 9.60 11.94
CA TYR A 3 -2.71 10.39 11.10
C TYR A 3 -2.32 11.87 11.00
N ALA A 4 -1.66 12.41 12.03
CA ALA A 4 -1.15 13.78 12.00
C ALA A 4 0.03 13.92 11.02
N GLU A 5 0.94 12.95 11.01
CA GLU A 5 2.05 12.89 10.05
C GLU A 5 1.53 12.72 8.61
N ILE A 6 0.56 11.82 8.40
CA ILE A 6 -0.11 11.64 7.11
C ILE A 6 -0.77 12.94 6.65
N GLY A 7 -1.53 13.58 7.52
CA GLY A 7 -2.18 14.86 7.23
C GLY A 7 -1.18 15.94 6.83
N LYS A 8 -0.05 16.04 7.53
CA LYS A 8 1.03 16.99 7.21
C LYS A 8 1.64 16.72 5.84
N VAL A 9 1.94 15.47 5.50
CA VAL A 9 2.52 15.09 4.20
C VAL A 9 1.54 15.35 3.06
N LEU A 10 0.25 15.09 3.27
CA LEU A 10 -0.78 15.19 2.24
C LEU A 10 -1.48 16.55 2.18
N GLY A 11 -1.18 17.48 3.09
CA GLY A 11 -1.90 18.76 3.21
C GLY A 11 -3.37 18.60 3.62
N LEU A 12 -3.69 17.60 4.45
CA LEU A 12 -5.05 17.25 4.88
C LEU A 12 -5.22 17.39 6.39
N SER A 13 -6.46 17.63 6.81
CA SER A 13 -6.82 17.53 8.23
C SER A 13 -6.83 16.07 8.70
N VAL A 14 -6.59 15.84 9.99
CA VAL A 14 -6.64 14.50 10.61
C VAL A 14 -8.00 13.83 10.39
N SER A 15 -9.10 14.58 10.48
CA SER A 15 -10.45 14.07 10.23
C SER A 15 -10.60 13.58 8.79
N ARG A 16 -10.05 14.33 7.82
CA ARG A 16 -10.10 13.93 6.41
C ARG A 16 -9.30 12.66 6.14
N VAL A 17 -8.15 12.50 6.79
CA VAL A 17 -7.35 11.27 6.72
C VAL A 17 -8.14 10.06 7.23
N ARG A 18 -8.85 10.19 8.36
CA ARG A 18 -9.72 9.13 8.91
C ARG A 18 -10.87 8.77 7.99
N GLU A 19 -11.52 9.74 7.36
CA GLU A 19 -12.58 9.48 6.38
C GLU A 19 -12.07 8.69 5.18
N ILE A 20 -10.92 9.09 4.64
CA ILE A 20 -10.29 8.41 3.51
C ILE A 20 -9.96 6.97 3.88
N GLU A 21 -9.38 6.74 5.06
CA GLU A 21 -9.08 5.40 5.57
C GLU A 21 -10.35 4.56 5.69
N LYS A 22 -11.41 5.08 6.31
CA LYS A 22 -12.68 4.36 6.46
C LYS A 22 -13.25 3.96 5.09
N CYS A 23 -13.28 4.89 4.14
CA CYS A 23 -13.72 4.62 2.77
C CYS A 23 -12.83 3.59 2.07
N ALA A 24 -11.51 3.66 2.26
CA ALA A 24 -10.58 2.70 1.69
C ALA A 24 -10.82 1.29 2.24
N ILE A 25 -10.98 1.14 3.56
CA ILE A 25 -11.30 -0.14 4.19
C ILE A 25 -12.61 -0.70 3.62
N THR A 26 -13.67 0.10 3.53
CA THR A 26 -14.94 -0.34 2.93
C THR A 26 -14.78 -0.79 1.48
N LYS A 27 -14.01 -0.05 0.66
CA LYS A 27 -13.72 -0.45 -0.72
C LYS A 27 -12.91 -1.74 -0.78
N MET A 28 -11.90 -1.90 0.08
CA MET A 28 -11.05 -3.09 0.12
C MET A 28 -11.82 -4.34 0.57
N SER A 29 -12.76 -4.19 1.51
CA SER A 29 -13.57 -5.30 2.03
C SER A 29 -14.66 -5.79 1.07
N HIS A 30 -14.95 -5.05 -0.02
CA HIS A 30 -16.00 -5.45 -0.95
C HIS A 30 -15.58 -6.70 -1.75
N PRO A 31 -16.40 -7.77 -1.81
CA PRO A 31 -16.03 -9.03 -2.46
C PRO A 31 -15.56 -8.89 -3.92
N LYS A 32 -16.17 -7.97 -4.68
CA LYS A 32 -15.75 -7.65 -6.06
C LYS A 32 -14.31 -7.15 -6.16
N ASN A 33 -13.80 -6.48 -5.12
CA ASN A 33 -12.44 -5.95 -5.10
C ASN A 33 -11.44 -6.95 -4.52
N LYS A 34 -11.90 -8.02 -3.83
CA LYS A 34 -11.01 -9.04 -3.27
C LYS A 34 -10.11 -9.68 -4.33
N LYS A 35 -10.67 -9.99 -5.52
CA LYS A 35 -9.93 -10.56 -6.64
C LYS A 35 -8.83 -9.60 -7.14
N ILE A 36 -9.19 -8.35 -7.40
CA ILE A 36 -8.25 -7.31 -7.85
C ILE A 36 -7.15 -7.10 -6.80
N TRP A 37 -7.49 -7.10 -5.51
CA TRP A 37 -6.49 -6.97 -4.44
C TRP A 37 -5.56 -8.19 -4.32
N MET A 38 -6.03 -9.39 -4.63
CA MET A 38 -5.16 -10.57 -4.70
C MET A 38 -4.17 -10.45 -5.85
N GLU A 39 -4.65 -10.08 -7.05
CA GLU A 39 -3.80 -9.87 -8.23
C GLU A 39 -2.74 -8.79 -7.97
N ILE A 40 -3.12 -7.66 -7.37
CA ILE A 40 -2.17 -6.61 -6.98
C ILE A 40 -1.11 -7.14 -5.99
N ARG A 41 -1.50 -7.96 -5.01
CA ARG A 41 -0.54 -8.53 -4.04
C ARG A 41 0.42 -9.50 -4.71
N GLU A 42 -0.06 -10.34 -5.63
CA GLU A 42 0.77 -11.26 -6.39
C GLU A 42 1.83 -10.50 -7.19
N ILE A 43 1.42 -9.45 -7.91
CA ILE A 43 2.34 -8.59 -8.66
C ILE A 43 3.37 -7.91 -7.74
N LEU A 44 2.95 -7.40 -6.58
CA LEU A 44 3.87 -6.80 -5.61
C LEU A 44 4.90 -7.80 -5.07
N ILE A 45 4.49 -9.05 -4.84
CA ILE A 45 5.40 -10.14 -4.43
C ILE A 45 6.40 -10.44 -5.55
N GLU A 46 5.96 -10.46 -6.80
CA GLU A 46 6.85 -10.67 -7.95
C GLU A 46 7.88 -9.53 -8.08
N ILE A 47 7.43 -8.28 -7.96
CA ILE A 47 8.33 -7.11 -7.96
C ILE A 47 9.36 -7.20 -6.83
N GLU A 48 8.95 -7.62 -5.63
CA GLU A 48 9.86 -7.75 -4.49
C GLU A 48 10.87 -8.88 -4.69
N LYS A 49 10.44 -10.02 -5.24
CA LYS A 49 11.35 -11.12 -5.61
C LYS A 49 12.36 -10.66 -6.66
N ASP A 50 11.93 -9.88 -7.65
CA ASP A 50 12.82 -9.34 -8.68
C ASP A 50 13.78 -8.30 -8.11
N ARG A 51 13.37 -7.49 -7.13
CA ARG A 51 14.27 -6.58 -6.40
C ARG A 51 15.32 -7.37 -5.63
N ALA A 52 14.92 -8.35 -4.83
CA ALA A 52 15.83 -9.18 -4.06
C ALA A 52 16.84 -9.93 -4.94
N LYS A 53 16.42 -10.42 -6.11
CA LYS A 53 17.32 -11.02 -7.11
C LYS A 53 18.34 -10.01 -7.62
N ARG A 54 17.89 -8.83 -8.05
CA ARG A 54 18.79 -7.77 -8.54
C ARG A 54 19.79 -7.31 -7.48
N ASP A 55 19.36 -7.19 -6.22
CA ASP A 55 20.24 -6.78 -5.13
C ASP A 55 21.28 -7.88 -4.80
N SER A 56 20.89 -9.15 -4.93
CA SER A 56 21.81 -10.30 -4.79
C SER A 56 22.80 -10.40 -5.96
N GLU A 57 22.37 -10.07 -7.18
CA GLU A 57 23.21 -10.06 -8.39
C GLU A 57 24.18 -8.86 -8.41
N ASN A 58 23.80 -7.73 -7.80
CA ASN A 58 24.61 -6.51 -7.74
C ASN A 58 25.60 -6.46 -6.56
N GLY A 59 25.72 -7.51 -5.75
CA GLY A 59 26.80 -7.66 -4.77
C GLY A 59 26.85 -6.60 -3.67
N LEU A 60 25.71 -6.10 -3.20
CA LEU A 60 25.64 -5.26 -1.99
C LEU A 60 25.48 -6.14 -0.75
N PHE A 61 26.59 -6.72 -0.28
CA PHE A 61 26.77 -7.23 1.08
C PHE A 61 27.88 -6.44 1.77
#